data_AF-A0A9W8TSS5-F1
#
_entry.id   AF-A0A9W8TSS5-F1
#
_cell.length_a   1.000
_cell.length_b   1.000
_cell.length_c   1.000
_cell.angle_alpha   90.00
_cell.angle_beta   90.00
_cell.angle_gamma   90.00
#
_symmetry.space_group_name_H-M   'P 1'
#
loop_
_entity.id
_entity.type
_entity.pdbx_description
1 polymer ?
#
loop_
_entity_poly.entity_id
_entity_poly.type
_entity_poly.pdbx_seq_one_letter_code
_entity_poly.pdbx_strand_id
1 'polypeptide(L)'
;MDSQDIIAYGKVVPEKFWSERERVKNLCDWENLDFEIDGFVRVPDLDSPLIQDGNGLLSDTRIQLDLTRLVSFYDTMLVPGSLVPERYGKERIKHRLLGIFPKDLQAVARKIEELSAVWTGPLSFV
;
A
#
# COMPACT_ATOMS: atom_id res chain seq x y z
N MET A 1 -1.58 7.26 3.86
CA MET A 1 -0.73 7.44 5.06
C MET A 1 -0.80 6.17 5.88
N ASP A 2 -1.94 5.85 6.50
CA ASP A 2 -2.07 4.68 7.38
C ASP A 2 -1.62 3.33 6.80
N SER A 3 -1.76 3.12 5.48
CA SER A 3 -1.24 1.90 4.82
C SER A 3 0.29 1.82 4.86
N GLN A 4 0.99 2.95 4.79
CA GLN A 4 2.45 3.02 4.93
C GLN A 4 2.87 2.76 6.38
N ASP A 5 2.06 3.14 7.38
CA ASP A 5 2.32 2.83 8.79
C ASP A 5 2.35 1.32 9.04
N ILE A 6 1.47 0.57 8.37
CA ILE A 6 1.44 -0.88 8.49
C ILE A 6 2.74 -1.50 8.00
N ILE A 7 3.25 -1.03 6.86
CA ILE A 7 4.53 -1.50 6.32
C ILE A 7 5.69 -1.02 7.22
N ALA A 8 5.75 0.28 7.53
CA ALA A 8 6.86 0.87 8.27
C ALA A 8 6.94 0.46 9.75
N TYR A 9 5.81 0.16 10.40
CA TYR A 9 5.73 -0.03 11.86
C TYR A 9 4.97 -1.29 12.29
N GLY A 10 4.42 -2.07 11.35
CA GLY A 10 3.58 -3.22 11.64
C GLY A 10 2.18 -2.88 12.20
N LYS A 11 1.82 -1.59 12.27
CA LYS A 11 0.52 -1.12 12.79
C LYS A 11 0.23 0.30 12.33
N VAL A 12 -1.03 0.72 12.43
CA VAL A 12 -1.41 2.13 12.20
C VAL A 12 -0.93 2.98 13.39
N VAL A 13 -0.20 4.07 13.13
CA VAL A 13 0.34 4.98 14.15
C VAL A 13 -0.12 6.42 13.88
N PRO A 14 -1.36 6.78 14.28
CA PRO A 14 -1.97 8.06 13.92
C PRO A 14 -1.16 9.29 14.36
N GLU A 15 -0.43 9.17 15.47
CA GLU A 15 0.39 10.22 16.07
C GLU A 15 1.58 10.60 15.18
N LYS A 16 2.03 9.67 14.32
CA LYS A 16 3.16 9.86 13.40
C LYS A 16 2.73 10.37 12.02
N PHE A 17 1.56 11.00 11.93
CA PHE A 17 1.07 11.58 10.67
C PHE A 17 2.08 12.59 10.08
N TRP A 18 2.74 13.40 10.90
CA TRP A 18 3.71 14.40 10.41
C TRP A 18 5.15 13.88 10.32
N SER A 19 5.40 12.64 10.75
CA SER A 19 6.75 12.06 10.86
C SER A 19 7.19 11.36 9.57
N GLU A 20 6.98 11.97 8.41
CA GLU A 20 7.29 11.36 7.11
C GLU A 20 8.76 10.95 6.98
N ARG A 21 9.70 11.78 7.46
CA ARG A 21 11.14 11.44 7.46
C ARG A 21 11.45 10.16 8.22
N GLU A 22 10.82 10.00 9.39
CA GLU A 22 10.99 8.80 10.19
C GLU A 22 10.38 7.59 9.50
N ARG A 23 9.19 7.75 8.91
CA ARG A 23 8.51 6.70 8.14
C ARG A 23 9.36 6.22 6.97
N VAL A 24 9.91 7.14 6.17
CA VAL A 24 10.82 6.81 5.06
C VAL A 24 12.03 6.03 5.56
N LYS A 25 12.64 6.45 6.68
CA LYS A 25 13.78 5.73 7.26
C LYS A 25 13.43 4.27 7.62
N ASN A 26 12.27 4.02 8.24
CA ASN A 26 11.85 2.67 8.57
C ASN A 26 11.46 1.84 7.33
N LEU A 27 11.00 2.49 6.25
CA LEU A 27 10.78 1.83 4.96
C LEU A 27 12.10 1.48 4.26
N CYS A 28 13.18 2.22 4.48
CA CYS A 28 14.51 1.81 3.98
C CYS A 28 14.96 0.51 4.66
N ASP A 29 14.69 0.34 5.97
CA ASP A 29 15.09 -0.89 6.66
C ASP A 29 14.42 -2.17 6.09
N TRP A 30 13.30 -2.04 5.37
CA TRP A 30 12.65 -3.14 4.65
C TRP A 30 13.49 -3.69 3.49
N GLU A 31 14.47 -2.95 2.96
CA GLU A 31 15.39 -3.44 1.93
C GLU A 31 16.26 -4.63 2.41
N ASN A 32 16.35 -4.80 3.75
CA ASN A 32 17.07 -5.90 4.39
C ASN A 32 16.21 -7.16 4.59
N LEU A 33 14.93 -7.11 4.24
CA LEU A 33 14.07 -8.28 4.12
C LEU A 33 14.24 -8.76 2.67
N ASP A 34 14.56 -10.04 2.44
CA ASP A 34 14.96 -10.66 1.14
C ASP A 34 13.91 -10.60 0.00
N PHE A 35 13.16 -9.49 -0.14
CA PHE A 35 12.05 -9.31 -1.05
C PHE A 35 12.40 -8.54 -2.33
N GLU A 36 13.68 -8.21 -2.57
CA GLU A 36 14.17 -7.47 -3.76
C GLU A 36 13.28 -6.26 -4.12
N ILE A 37 13.00 -5.41 -3.12
CA ILE A 37 12.17 -4.21 -3.29
C ILE A 37 13.07 -3.01 -3.63
N ASP A 38 13.02 -2.54 -4.88
CA ASP A 38 13.82 -1.39 -5.34
C ASP A 38 13.28 -0.02 -4.84
N GLY A 39 12.02 0.03 -4.40
CA GLY A 39 11.45 1.26 -3.86
C GLY A 39 9.93 1.25 -3.67
N PHE A 40 9.43 2.31 -3.03
CA PHE A 40 8.01 2.52 -2.78
C PHE A 40 7.48 3.69 -3.61
N VAL A 41 6.41 3.47 -4.38
CA VAL A 41 5.73 4.53 -5.14
C VAL A 41 4.48 4.97 -4.39
N ARG A 42 4.42 6.26 -4.02
CA ARG A 42 3.19 6.89 -3.52
C ARG A 42 2.43 7.47 -4.71
N VAL A 43 1.39 6.76 -5.15
CA VAL A 43 0.48 7.29 -6.16
C VAL A 43 -0.35 8.41 -5.52
N PRO A 44 -0.27 9.66 -6.01
CA PRO A 44 -1.15 10.73 -5.54
C PRO A 44 -2.60 10.41 -5.90
N ASP A 45 -3.56 11.16 -5.33
CA ASP A 45 -4.98 10.96 -5.63
C ASP A 45 -5.19 10.81 -7.15
N LEU A 46 -5.70 9.65 -7.55
CA LEU A 46 -6.05 9.36 -8.95
C LEU A 46 -7.13 10.33 -9.47
N ASP A 47 -7.84 10.99 -8.56
CA ASP A 47 -8.87 12.00 -8.83
C ASP A 47 -8.29 13.43 -8.92
N SER A 48 -6.97 13.61 -8.79
CA SER A 48 -6.33 14.92 -8.91
C SER A 48 -6.43 15.47 -10.34
N PRO A 49 -6.84 16.74 -10.53
CA PRO A 49 -6.85 17.39 -11.85
C PRO A 49 -5.49 17.40 -12.54
N LEU A 50 -4.40 17.26 -11.78
CA LEU A 50 -3.03 17.16 -12.30
C LEU A 50 -2.75 15.85 -13.06
N ILE A 51 -3.66 14.89 -13.03
CA ILE A 51 -3.60 13.64 -13.81
C ILE A 51 -4.44 13.73 -15.09
N GLN A 52 -5.30 14.76 -15.24
CA GLN A 52 -6.25 14.89 -16.37
C GLN A 52 -5.68 15.63 -17.60
N ASP A 53 -4.55 16.33 -17.48
CA ASP A 53 -3.81 16.75 -18.67
C ASP A 53 -3.30 15.47 -19.34
N GLY A 54 -3.68 15.23 -20.59
CA GLY A 54 -3.47 14.00 -21.38
C GLY A 54 -2.02 13.58 -21.64
N ASN A 55 -1.13 13.98 -20.75
CA ASN A 55 0.29 13.77 -20.60
C ASN A 55 0.50 13.44 -19.11
N GLY A 56 -0.19 12.38 -18.68
CA GLY A 56 -0.40 12.03 -17.28
C GLY A 56 0.88 12.11 -16.46
N LEU A 57 0.76 12.55 -15.21
CA LEU A 57 1.88 12.67 -14.26
C LEU A 57 2.47 11.30 -13.82
N LEU A 58 2.09 10.21 -14.52
CA LEU A 58 2.75 8.91 -14.56
C LEU A 58 3.14 8.52 -16.01
N SER A 59 3.43 9.49 -16.87
CA SER A 59 4.05 9.27 -18.19
C SER A 59 5.55 8.97 -18.06
N ASP A 60 6.01 8.61 -16.87
CA ASP A 60 7.26 7.88 -16.73
C ASP A 60 7.00 6.43 -17.13
N THR A 61 7.13 6.15 -18.43
CA THR A 61 6.95 4.80 -18.99
C THR A 61 7.93 3.77 -18.40
N ARG A 62 8.90 4.20 -17.58
CA ARG A 62 9.84 3.33 -16.87
C ARG A 62 9.18 2.59 -15.70
N ILE A 63 8.04 3.08 -15.17
CA ILE A 63 7.33 2.42 -14.06
C ILE A 63 6.08 1.73 -14.60
N GLN A 64 6.14 0.40 -14.73
CA GLN A 64 4.98 -0.42 -15.08
C GLN A 64 4.41 -1.06 -13.82
N LEU A 65 3.21 -0.66 -13.44
CA LEU A 65 2.52 -1.23 -12.29
C LEU A 65 1.90 -2.58 -12.68
N ASP A 66 2.40 -3.68 -12.12
CA ASP A 66 1.69 -4.96 -12.15
C ASP A 66 0.55 -4.95 -11.11
N LEU A 67 -0.67 -4.76 -11.61
CA LEU A 67 -1.87 -4.74 -10.78
C LEU A 67 -2.38 -6.15 -10.44
N THR A 68 -1.83 -7.21 -11.02
CA THR A 68 -2.25 -8.61 -10.78
C THR A 68 -2.05 -9.02 -9.33
N ARG A 69 -1.06 -8.41 -8.66
CA ARG A 69 -0.71 -8.65 -7.26
C ARG A 69 -1.14 -7.52 -6.33
N LEU A 70 -2.08 -6.67 -6.76
CA LEU A 70 -2.57 -5.57 -5.95
C LEU A 70 -3.30 -6.09 -4.70
N VAL A 71 -2.80 -5.72 -3.52
CA VAL A 71 -3.49 -5.94 -2.24
C VAL A 71 -4.21 -4.67 -1.84
N SER A 72 -5.51 -4.78 -1.53
CA SER A 72 -6.35 -3.63 -1.22
C SER A 72 -7.09 -3.80 0.11
N PHE A 73 -7.04 -2.78 0.96
CA PHE A 73 -7.88 -2.69 2.17
C PHE A 73 -9.36 -2.45 1.86
N TYR A 74 -9.75 -2.35 0.59
CA TYR A 74 -11.15 -2.33 0.14
C TYR A 74 -11.67 -3.71 -0.23
N ASP A 75 -10.80 -4.72 -0.33
CA ASP A 75 -11.24 -6.09 -0.58
C ASP A 75 -11.95 -6.64 0.67
N THR A 76 -13.27 -6.77 0.59
CA THR A 76 -14.11 -7.29 1.67
C THR A 76 -13.95 -8.80 1.89
N MET A 77 -13.31 -9.53 0.98
CA MET A 77 -12.94 -10.93 1.22
C MET A 77 -11.69 -11.01 2.10
N LEU A 78 -10.79 -10.02 1.98
CA LEU A 78 -9.56 -9.93 2.77
C LEU A 78 -9.74 -9.20 4.11
N VAL A 79 -10.53 -8.11 4.11
CA VAL A 79 -10.82 -7.25 5.26
C VAL A 79 -12.34 -7.17 5.44
N PRO A 80 -13.00 -8.26 5.89
CA PRO A 80 -14.46 -8.38 5.83
C PRO A 80 -15.22 -7.52 6.83
N GLY A 81 -14.62 -7.17 7.96
CA GLY A 81 -15.38 -6.70 9.12
C GLY A 81 -14.96 -5.37 9.72
N SER A 82 -13.66 -5.06 9.76
CA SER A 82 -13.21 -3.89 10.54
C SER A 82 -13.47 -2.55 9.85
N LEU A 83 -13.19 -2.45 8.55
CA LEU A 83 -13.18 -1.15 7.86
C LEU A 83 -14.51 -0.79 7.18
N VAL A 84 -15.36 -1.78 6.89
CA VAL A 84 -16.68 -1.55 6.27
C VAL A 84 -17.57 -0.65 7.13
N PRO A 85 -17.83 -0.93 8.42
CA PRO A 85 -18.64 -0.06 9.26
C PRO A 85 -17.96 1.31 9.47
N GLU A 86 -16.64 1.35 9.60
CA GLU A 86 -15.88 2.60 9.79
C GLU A 86 -15.94 3.53 8.58
N ARG A 87 -16.22 3.02 7.39
CA ARG A 87 -16.33 3.80 6.15
C ARG A 87 -17.76 4.16 5.79
N TYR A 88 -18.74 3.51 6.40
CA TYR A 88 -20.14 3.74 6.07
C TYR A 88 -20.55 5.20 6.30
N GLY A 89 -21.16 5.81 5.28
CA GLY A 89 -21.61 7.21 5.31
C GLY A 89 -20.48 8.26 5.29
N LYS A 90 -19.21 7.87 5.12
CA LYS A 90 -18.07 8.78 4.98
C LYS A 90 -17.69 8.92 3.51
N GLU A 91 -17.17 10.10 3.15
CA GLU A 91 -16.55 10.30 1.84
C GLU A 91 -15.25 9.52 1.74
N ARG A 92 -14.89 9.09 0.51
CA ARG A 92 -13.69 8.29 0.25
C ARG A 92 -12.40 8.94 0.78
N ILE A 93 -12.29 10.27 0.68
CA ILE A 93 -11.13 11.03 1.19
C ILE A 93 -10.97 10.94 2.72
N LYS A 94 -12.06 10.60 3.43
CA LYS A 94 -12.09 10.41 4.89
C LYS A 94 -11.85 8.96 5.30
N HIS A 95 -11.69 8.04 4.34
CA HIS A 95 -11.40 6.64 4.66
C HIS A 95 -9.98 6.50 5.21
N ARG A 96 -9.91 6.13 6.48
CA ARG A 96 -8.67 5.83 7.20
C ARG A 96 -8.64 4.33 7.54
N LEU A 97 -7.49 3.83 7.99
CA LEU A 97 -7.36 2.47 8.54
C LEU A 97 -7.46 2.45 10.08
N LEU A 98 -7.93 3.54 10.67
CA LEU A 98 -8.20 3.63 12.10
C LEU A 98 -9.24 2.57 12.51
N GLY A 99 -8.96 1.81 13.56
CA GLY A 99 -9.85 0.75 14.04
C GLY A 99 -9.75 -0.58 13.29
N ILE A 100 -8.78 -0.74 12.38
CA ILE A 100 -8.52 -2.05 11.74
C ILE A 100 -8.27 -3.12 12.81
N PHE A 101 -8.91 -4.29 12.67
CA PHE A 101 -8.72 -5.37 13.62
C PHE A 101 -7.37 -6.07 13.40
N PRO A 102 -6.69 -6.53 14.47
CA PRO A 102 -5.42 -7.25 14.34
C PRO A 102 -5.49 -8.47 13.41
N LYS A 103 -6.62 -9.18 13.40
CA LYS A 103 -6.85 -10.33 12.49
C LYS A 103 -6.88 -9.92 11.01
N ASP A 104 -7.45 -8.77 10.69
CA ASP A 104 -7.57 -8.28 9.32
C ASP A 104 -6.22 -7.76 8.85
N LEU A 105 -5.47 -7.11 9.76
CA LEU A 105 -4.08 -6.70 9.52
C LEU A 105 -3.17 -7.91 9.25
N GLN A 106 -3.29 -8.96 10.05
CA GLN A 106 -2.53 -10.21 9.86
C GLN A 106 -2.90 -10.91 8.55
N ALA A 107 -4.19 -10.89 8.17
CA ALA A 107 -4.63 -11.45 6.89
C ALA A 107 -4.00 -10.71 5.70
N VAL A 108 -3.94 -9.37 5.77
CA VAL A 108 -3.28 -8.54 4.75
C VAL A 108 -1.77 -8.80 4.72
N ALA A 109 -1.09 -8.84 5.86
CA ALA A 109 0.34 -9.13 5.94
C ALA A 109 0.68 -10.49 5.34
N ARG A 110 -0.05 -11.55 5.72
CA ARG A 110 0.10 -12.88 5.14
C ARG A 110 -0.15 -12.87 3.62
N LYS A 111 -1.14 -12.11 3.15
CA LYS A 111 -1.42 -12.01 1.71
C LYS A 111 -0.26 -11.36 0.95
N ILE A 112 0.38 -10.35 1.53
CA ILE A 112 1.57 -9.70 0.96
C ILE A 112 2.74 -10.71 0.91
N GLU A 113 2.98 -11.44 2.01
CA GLU A 113 4.03 -12.48 2.08
C GLU A 113 3.81 -13.61 1.05
N GLU A 114 2.56 -14.07 0.87
CA GLU A 114 2.22 -15.05 -0.16
C GLU A 114 2.55 -14.54 -1.57
N LEU A 115 2.27 -13.27 -1.85
CA LEU A 115 2.50 -12.67 -3.16
C LEU A 115 3.99 -12.40 -3.43
N SER A 116 4.77 -12.12 -2.38
CA SER A 116 6.22 -11.93 -2.48
C SER A 116 6.97 -13.26 -2.59
N ALA A 117 6.56 -14.30 -1.84
CA ALA A 117 7.19 -15.63 -1.90
C ALA A 117 7.00 -16.36 -3.23
N VAL A 118 5.95 -16.02 -3.99
CA VAL A 118 5.65 -16.59 -5.32
C VAL A 118 6.34 -15.79 -6.45
N TRP A 119 7.21 -14.83 -6.14
CA TRP A 119 7.99 -14.15 -7.17
C TRP A 119 9.10 -15.08 -7.71
N THR A 120 8.73 -15.90 -8.69
CA THR A 120 9.67 -16.31 -9.72
C THR A 120 9.76 -15.12 -10.66
N GLY A 121 10.81 -14.30 -10.57
CA GLY A 121 11.06 -13.21 -11.50
C GLY A 121 10.95 -13.67 -12.97
N PRO A 122 10.90 -12.75 -13.95
CA PRO A 122 10.81 -13.17 -15.34
C PRO A 122 11.97 -14.13 -15.68
N LEU A 123 11.65 -15.41 -15.85
CA LEU A 123 12.48 -16.36 -16.59
C LEU A 123 12.46 -15.93 -18.05
N SER A 124 13.29 -14.95 -18.40
CA SER A 124 13.95 -14.74 -19.69
C SER A 124 14.25 -13.25 -19.88
N PHE A 125 15.53 -12.92 -20.07
CA PHE A 125 16.00 -12.45 -21.37
C PHE A 125 17.36 -13.09 -21.71
N VAL A 126 17.45 -13.45 -22.98
CA VAL A 126 18.59 -13.98 -23.75
C VAL A 126 19.72 -12.96 -23.80
#